data_AF-A0A7F8QGB2-F1
#
_entry.id   AF-A0A7F8QGB2-F1
#
_cell.length_a   1.000
_cell.length_b   1.000
_cell.length_c   1.000
_cell.angle_alpha   90.00
_cell.angle_beta   90.00
_cell.angle_gamma   90.00
#
_symmetry.space_group_name_H-M   'P 1'
#
loop_
_entity.id
_entity.type
_entity.pdbx_description
1 polymer ?
#
loop_
_entity_poly.entity_id
_entity_poly.type
_entity_poly.pdbx_seq_one_letter_code
_entity_poly.pdbx_strand_id
1 'polypeptide(L)'
;MKMVMTLTAAESGCIHYVKRPGAALDPGCVIAKMQLDNPSKVQQAELHTGSLPRIQSTALRGEKLHRVFHYVLDNLVNVMNGYCLPDPFFSSRVKDWVERLMKTLRDPSLPLLELQDIMTSVSGRVPPNVEKSIKKEMAQYASNITSVLCQFPSQQIANILDSHAATLNRKSEREVFFMNTQSIVQLVQRYRSGIRGHMKAVVMDLLRQYLRVETQFQN
;
A
#
# COMPACT_ATOMS: atom_id res chain seq x y z
N MET A 1 20.58 -9.54 -39.15
CA MET A 1 21.27 -8.45 -39.88
C MET A 1 22.54 -9.01 -40.51
N LYS A 2 22.78 -8.86 -41.81
CA LYS A 2 24.02 -9.27 -42.51
C LYS A 2 24.86 -8.04 -42.85
N MET A 3 25.30 -7.32 -41.81
CA MET A 3 26.05 -6.06 -41.95
C MET A 3 27.37 -6.14 -41.22
N VAL A 4 28.34 -5.34 -41.66
CA VAL A 4 29.61 -5.16 -40.96
C VAL A 4 29.40 -4.10 -39.87
N MET A 5 30.00 -4.33 -38.70
CA MET A 5 29.98 -3.39 -37.58
C MET A 5 31.41 -3.10 -37.14
N THR A 6 31.75 -1.82 -37.02
CA THR A 6 33.06 -1.39 -36.54
C THR A 6 33.11 -1.47 -35.02
N LEU A 7 34.16 -2.08 -34.49
CA LEU A 7 34.46 -2.07 -33.06
C LEU A 7 35.50 -0.98 -32.79
N THR A 8 35.15 0.00 -31.96
CA THR A 8 36.03 1.13 -31.62
C THR A 8 36.55 0.96 -30.20
N ALA A 9 37.87 1.06 -30.01
CA ALA A 9 38.48 1.16 -28.69
C ALA A 9 38.65 2.64 -28.31
N ALA A 10 38.39 2.98 -27.05
CA ALA A 10 38.52 4.35 -26.55
C ALA A 10 39.95 4.71 -26.12
N GLU A 11 40.78 3.71 -25.86
CA GLU A 11 42.15 3.86 -25.34
C GLU A 11 43.15 3.15 -26.24
N SER A 12 44.42 3.54 -26.17
CA SER A 12 45.53 2.91 -26.89
C SER A 12 46.24 1.87 -26.02
N GLY A 13 46.69 0.79 -26.66
CA GLY A 13 47.43 -0.26 -26.00
C GLY A 13 47.65 -1.52 -26.83
N CYS A 14 48.24 -2.54 -26.22
CA CYS A 14 48.52 -3.83 -26.85
C CYS A 14 47.34 -4.80 -26.69
N ILE A 15 46.80 -5.28 -27.81
CA ILE A 15 45.62 -6.16 -27.85
C ILE A 15 46.00 -7.63 -27.65
N HIS A 16 45.28 -8.30 -26.76
CA HIS A 16 45.36 -9.73 -26.49
C HIS A 16 44.01 -10.38 -26.83
N TYR A 17 43.96 -11.10 -27.94
CA TYR A 17 42.73 -11.73 -28.43
C TYR A 17 42.24 -12.84 -27.50
N VAL A 18 40.94 -12.81 -27.17
CA VAL A 18 40.29 -13.83 -26.33
C VAL A 18 39.33 -14.67 -27.16
N LYS A 19 38.49 -14.02 -27.99
CA LYS A 19 37.54 -14.70 -28.86
C LYS A 19 38.19 -15.05 -30.21
N ARG A 20 37.90 -16.26 -30.70
CA ARG A 20 38.35 -16.71 -32.03
C ARG A 20 37.46 -16.12 -33.13
N PRO A 21 38.02 -15.83 -34.32
CA PRO A 21 37.21 -15.46 -35.48
C PRO A 21 36.15 -16.53 -35.78
N GLY A 22 34.95 -16.09 -36.18
CA GLY A 22 33.81 -16.96 -36.46
C GLY A 22 33.01 -17.40 -35.23
N ALA A 23 33.45 -17.08 -34.01
CA ALA A 23 32.65 -17.32 -32.81
C ALA A 23 31.44 -16.37 -32.74
N ALA A 24 30.31 -16.88 -32.26
CA ALA A 24 29.15 -16.05 -31.93
C ALA A 24 29.48 -15.08 -30.78
N LEU A 25 28.94 -13.86 -30.87
CA LEU A 25 29.13 -12.80 -29.89
C LEU A 25 27.82 -12.55 -29.13
N ASP A 26 27.93 -12.44 -27.81
CA ASP A 26 26.83 -12.11 -26.91
C ASP A 26 26.94 -10.65 -26.43
N PRO A 27 25.83 -10.00 -26.03
CA PRO A 27 25.88 -8.69 -25.39
C PRO A 27 26.82 -8.69 -24.18
N GLY A 28 27.78 -7.76 -24.15
CA GLY A 28 28.77 -7.63 -23.07
C GLY A 28 29.93 -8.63 -23.11
N CYS A 29 30.05 -9.46 -24.15
CA CYS A 29 31.17 -10.40 -24.25
C CYS A 29 32.51 -9.68 -24.50
N VAL A 30 33.57 -10.21 -23.88
CA VAL A 30 34.94 -9.69 -24.05
C VAL A 30 35.59 -10.33 -25.27
N ILE A 31 35.85 -9.54 -26.32
CA ILE A 31 36.46 -10.01 -27.58
C ILE A 31 37.99 -10.09 -27.45
N ALA A 32 38.58 -9.10 -26.81
CA ALA A 32 40.00 -9.02 -26.51
C ALA A 32 40.21 -8.23 -25.21
N LYS A 33 41.34 -8.46 -24.55
CA LYS A 33 41.85 -7.61 -23.46
C LYS A 33 42.93 -6.70 -24.02
N MET A 34 43.09 -5.51 -23.45
CA MET A 34 44.11 -4.57 -23.89
C MET A 34 44.97 -4.14 -22.70
N GLN A 35 46.28 -4.14 -22.89
CA GLN A 35 47.21 -3.54 -21.95
C GLN A 35 47.46 -2.10 -22.36
N LEU A 36 47.03 -1.14 -21.53
CA LEU A 36 47.08 0.28 -21.83
C LEU A 36 48.52 0.80 -21.81
N ASP A 37 48.84 1.73 -22.73
CA ASP A 37 50.15 2.38 -22.78
C ASP A 37 50.39 3.32 -21.57
N ASN A 38 49.31 3.95 -21.06
CA ASN A 38 49.36 4.80 -19.87
C ASN A 38 48.28 4.38 -18.86
N PRO A 39 48.58 3.41 -17.97
CA PRO A 39 47.66 2.95 -16.94
C PRO A 39 47.21 4.05 -15.96
N SER A 40 48.01 5.10 -15.77
CA SER A 40 47.73 6.17 -14.81
C SER A 40 46.57 7.08 -15.22
N LYS A 41 46.12 7.05 -16.48
CA LYS A 41 44.93 7.77 -16.93
C LYS A 41 43.63 7.10 -16.50
N VAL A 42 43.68 5.85 -16.04
CA VAL A 42 42.49 5.13 -15.58
C VAL A 42 42.14 5.60 -14.18
N GLN A 43 41.13 6.45 -14.07
CA GLN A 43 40.52 6.77 -12.79
C GLN A 43 39.59 5.62 -12.38
N GLN A 44 39.98 4.85 -11.36
CA GLN A 44 39.13 3.81 -10.81
C GLN A 44 38.10 4.45 -9.87
N ALA A 45 36.83 4.12 -10.08
CA ALA A 45 35.78 4.50 -9.15
C ALA A 45 35.94 3.72 -7.84
N GLU A 46 35.88 4.41 -6.71
CA GLU A 46 35.84 3.77 -5.41
C GLU A 46 34.43 3.25 -5.11
N LEU A 47 34.32 1.96 -4.79
CA LEU A 47 33.04 1.35 -4.46
C LEU A 47 32.56 1.86 -3.10
N HIS A 48 31.33 2.38 -3.05
CA HIS A 48 30.68 2.66 -1.77
C HIS A 48 30.34 1.36 -1.06
N THR A 49 31.04 1.08 0.04
CA THR A 49 30.80 -0.09 0.91
C THR A 49 29.95 0.26 2.13
N GLY A 50 29.61 1.53 2.29
CA GLY A 50 28.73 1.99 3.36
C GLY A 50 27.31 1.47 3.19
N SER A 51 26.62 1.26 4.32
CA SER A 51 25.18 1.03 4.31
C SER A 51 24.44 2.35 4.08
N LEU A 52 23.39 2.34 3.26
CA LEU A 52 22.53 3.50 3.13
C LEU A 52 21.90 3.85 4.49
N PRO A 53 21.84 5.15 4.86
CA PRO A 53 21.21 5.56 6.11
C PRO A 53 19.75 5.10 6.12
N ARG A 54 19.31 4.47 7.22
CA ARG A 54 17.92 4.08 7.37
C ARG A 54 17.06 5.33 7.56
N ILE A 55 16.45 5.80 6.48
CA ILE A 55 15.42 6.84 6.54
C ILE A 55 14.20 6.21 7.23
N GLN A 56 14.01 6.49 8.52
CA GLN A 56 12.75 6.18 9.16
C GLN A 56 11.71 7.15 8.61
N SER A 57 10.85 6.67 7.71
CA SER A 57 9.66 7.43 7.30
C SER A 57 8.65 7.43 8.45
N THR A 58 8.93 8.24 9.47
CA THR A 58 8.05 8.50 10.62
C THR A 58 6.75 9.17 10.17
N ALA A 59 6.76 9.86 9.02
CA ALA A 59 5.57 10.54 8.49
C ALA A 59 4.51 9.58 7.92
N LEU A 60 4.89 8.43 7.35
CA LEU A 60 3.96 7.52 6.66
C LEU A 60 3.62 6.25 7.45
N ARG A 61 4.47 5.82 8.39
CA ARG A 61 4.14 4.74 9.33
C ARG A 61 3.54 5.33 10.60
N GLY A 62 2.26 5.63 10.55
CA GLY A 62 1.56 5.97 11.78
C GLY A 62 1.56 4.79 12.76
N GLU A 63 2.03 5.01 13.97
CA GLU A 63 1.92 4.04 15.08
C GLU A 63 0.45 3.73 15.42
N LYS A 64 -0.46 4.65 15.05
CA LYS A 64 -1.90 4.47 15.24
C LYS A 64 -2.41 3.26 14.46
N LEU A 65 -3.24 2.46 15.11
CA LEU A 65 -3.71 1.17 14.63
C LEU A 65 -4.36 1.21 13.24
N HIS A 66 -5.21 2.21 12.93
CA HIS A 66 -5.82 2.35 11.60
C HIS A 66 -4.79 2.60 10.49
N ARG A 67 -3.71 3.34 10.78
CA ARG A 67 -2.62 3.57 9.82
C ARG A 67 -1.81 2.32 9.59
N VAL A 68 -1.52 1.55 10.65
CA VAL A 68 -0.90 0.23 10.54
C VAL A 68 -1.76 -0.71 9.69
N PHE A 69 -3.07 -0.74 9.93
CA PHE A 69 -4.01 -1.52 9.12
C PHE A 69 -3.94 -1.16 7.63
N HIS A 70 -4.11 0.12 7.28
CA HIS A 70 -4.07 0.55 5.87
C HIS A 70 -2.70 0.31 5.23
N TYR A 71 -1.61 0.61 5.96
CA TYR A 71 -0.25 0.37 5.48
C TYR A 71 -0.02 -1.11 5.14
N VAL A 72 -0.38 -2.01 6.05
CA VAL A 72 -0.18 -3.45 5.85
C VAL A 72 -1.09 -3.99 4.75
N LEU A 73 -2.35 -3.55 4.70
CA LEU A 73 -3.29 -3.94 3.65
C LEU A 73 -2.79 -3.50 2.27
N ASP A 74 -2.31 -2.26 2.13
CA ASP A 74 -1.76 -1.74 0.87
C ASP A 74 -0.55 -2.55 0.39
N ASN A 75 0.38 -2.90 1.29
CA ASN A 75 1.50 -3.77 0.94
C ASN A 75 1.02 -5.16 0.46
N LEU A 76 0.01 -5.74 1.11
CA LEU A 76 -0.53 -7.04 0.70
C LEU A 76 -1.27 -6.96 -0.63
N VAL A 77 -2.02 -5.87 -0.88
CA VAL A 77 -2.64 -5.59 -2.19
C VAL A 77 -1.57 -5.48 -3.28
N ASN A 78 -0.45 -4.81 -3.01
CA ASN A 78 0.68 -4.73 -3.94
C ASN A 78 1.28 -6.12 -4.22
N VAL A 79 1.43 -6.96 -3.20
CA VAL A 79 1.85 -8.36 -3.37
C VAL A 79 0.84 -9.14 -4.23
N MET A 80 -0.47 -9.00 -4.00
CA MET A 80 -1.50 -9.67 -4.82
C MET A 80 -1.53 -9.16 -6.27
N ASN A 81 -1.03 -7.95 -6.53
CA ASN A 81 -0.82 -7.39 -7.87
C ASN A 81 0.50 -7.81 -8.53
N GLY A 82 1.32 -8.64 -7.88
CA GLY A 82 2.59 -9.14 -8.40
C GLY A 82 3.83 -8.31 -8.03
N TYR A 83 3.67 -7.23 -7.25
CA TYR A 83 4.80 -6.43 -6.75
C TYR A 83 5.42 -7.06 -5.51
N CYS A 84 6.16 -8.14 -5.71
CA CYS A 84 6.79 -8.91 -4.65
C CYS A 84 8.24 -8.46 -4.38
N LEU A 85 8.64 -8.53 -3.11
CA LEU A 85 10.06 -8.47 -2.77
C LEU A 85 10.77 -9.72 -3.32
N PRO A 86 12.04 -9.61 -3.74
CA PRO A 86 12.80 -10.79 -4.14
C PRO A 86 13.09 -11.69 -2.93
N ASP A 87 13.26 -12.97 -3.19
CA ASP A 87 13.82 -13.88 -2.19
C ASP A 87 15.26 -13.48 -1.84
N PRO A 88 15.66 -13.62 -0.57
CA PRO A 88 14.97 -14.31 0.53
C PRO A 88 14.04 -13.40 1.38
N PHE A 89 13.83 -12.15 1.00
CA PHE A 89 13.15 -11.16 1.85
C PHE A 89 11.63 -11.32 1.89
N PHE A 90 11.04 -11.94 0.87
CA PHE A 90 9.60 -12.06 0.68
C PHE A 90 8.90 -12.76 1.84
N SER A 91 9.28 -14.01 2.12
CA SER A 91 8.58 -14.88 3.07
C SER A 91 8.49 -14.29 4.48
N SER A 92 9.60 -13.72 4.97
CA SER A 92 9.67 -13.09 6.29
C SER A 92 8.80 -11.84 6.37
N ARG A 93 8.81 -11.00 5.32
CA ARG A 93 8.04 -9.75 5.28
C ARG A 93 6.55 -9.99 5.17
N VAL A 94 6.13 -10.90 4.30
CA VAL A 94 4.71 -11.24 4.14
C VAL A 94 4.14 -11.82 5.44
N LYS A 95 4.90 -12.67 6.15
CA LYS A 95 4.48 -13.19 7.45
C LYS A 95 4.22 -12.08 8.47
N ASP A 96 5.16 -11.13 8.61
CA ASP A 96 4.99 -9.96 9.50
C ASP A 96 3.76 -9.11 9.12
N TRP A 97 3.55 -8.86 7.82
CA TRP A 97 2.38 -8.14 7.33
C TRP A 97 1.07 -8.89 7.64
N VAL A 98 0.97 -10.18 7.31
CA VAL A 98 -0.25 -10.96 7.58
C VAL A 98 -0.54 -11.01 9.09
N GLU A 99 0.46 -11.22 9.93
CA GLU A 99 0.28 -11.21 11.38
C GLU A 99 -0.22 -9.86 11.91
N ARG A 100 0.34 -8.75 11.42
CA ARG A 100 -0.12 -7.40 11.78
C ARG A 100 -1.53 -7.13 11.28
N LEU A 101 -1.87 -7.52 10.06
CA LEU A 101 -3.21 -7.36 9.49
C LEU A 101 -4.24 -8.09 10.37
N MET A 102 -3.95 -9.34 10.74
CA MET A 102 -4.85 -10.12 11.58
C MET A 102 -4.96 -9.59 13.01
N LYS A 103 -3.91 -8.95 13.54
CA LYS A 103 -3.96 -8.25 14.83
C LYS A 103 -4.84 -7.00 14.76
N THR A 104 -4.64 -6.14 13.76
CA THR A 104 -5.42 -4.89 13.63
C THR A 104 -6.89 -5.16 13.33
N LEU A 105 -7.20 -6.13 12.48
CA LEU A 105 -8.58 -6.53 12.15
C LEU A 105 -9.34 -7.18 13.31
N ARG A 106 -8.67 -7.56 14.40
CA ARG A 106 -9.32 -8.11 15.61
C ARG A 106 -9.52 -7.05 16.69
N ASP A 107 -8.84 -5.91 16.59
CA ASP A 107 -8.90 -4.87 17.61
C ASP A 107 -10.16 -4.02 17.44
N PRO A 108 -11.09 -4.01 18.42
CA PRO A 108 -12.32 -3.22 18.35
C PRO A 108 -12.08 -1.70 18.23
N SER A 109 -10.87 -1.22 18.51
CA SER A 109 -10.49 0.19 18.36
C SER A 109 -10.30 0.60 16.91
N LEU A 110 -10.12 -0.32 15.97
CA LEU A 110 -9.91 -0.04 14.55
C LEU A 110 -11.00 0.88 13.95
N PRO A 111 -12.29 0.50 13.97
CA PRO A 111 -13.35 1.34 13.38
C PRO A 111 -13.52 2.69 14.10
N LEU A 112 -13.27 2.76 15.41
CA LEU A 112 -13.30 4.00 16.16
C LEU A 112 -12.22 4.98 15.67
N LEU A 113 -11.00 4.48 15.47
CA LEU A 113 -9.87 5.28 15.02
C LEU A 113 -10.01 5.70 13.55
N GLU A 114 -10.50 4.82 12.68
CA GLU A 114 -10.84 5.19 11.29
C GLU A 114 -11.92 6.28 11.25
N LEU A 115 -12.99 6.14 12.05
CA LEU A 115 -14.03 7.15 12.11
C LEU A 115 -13.50 8.48 12.65
N GLN A 116 -12.63 8.45 13.66
CA GLN A 116 -12.02 9.65 14.21
C GLN A 116 -11.21 10.40 13.16
N ASP A 117 -10.38 9.70 12.38
CA ASP A 117 -9.58 10.31 11.31
C ASP A 117 -10.47 10.93 10.22
N ILE A 118 -11.52 10.21 9.79
CA ILE A 118 -12.52 10.72 8.84
C ILE A 118 -13.22 11.97 9.39
N MET A 119 -13.71 11.92 10.64
CA MET A 119 -14.40 13.04 11.28
C MET A 119 -13.52 14.28 11.41
N THR A 120 -12.22 14.12 11.64
CA THR A 120 -11.29 15.26 11.63
C THR A 120 -11.13 15.87 10.24
N SER A 121 -11.10 15.06 9.18
CA SER A 121 -10.99 15.52 7.80
C SER A 121 -12.25 16.22 7.28
N VAL A 122 -13.44 15.76 7.67
CA VAL A 122 -14.74 16.33 7.23
C VAL A 122 -15.31 17.38 8.17
N SER A 123 -14.61 17.68 9.27
CA SER A 123 -14.98 18.72 10.23
C SER A 123 -15.28 20.05 9.53
N GLY A 124 -16.35 20.74 9.94
CA GLY A 124 -16.80 22.01 9.33
C GLY A 124 -17.58 21.88 8.02
N ARG A 125 -17.53 20.71 7.34
CA ARG A 125 -18.35 20.42 6.14
C ARG A 125 -19.64 19.66 6.47
N VAL A 126 -19.69 19.04 7.64
CA VAL A 126 -20.84 18.28 8.13
C VAL A 126 -21.68 19.19 9.07
N PRO A 127 -23.02 19.14 8.99
CA PRO A 127 -23.90 19.87 9.89
C PRO A 127 -23.59 19.61 11.39
N PRO A 128 -23.53 20.66 12.25
CA PRO A 128 -23.08 20.51 13.64
C PRO A 128 -23.92 19.53 14.48
N ASN A 129 -25.21 19.43 14.19
CA ASN A 129 -26.12 18.49 14.85
C ASN A 129 -25.78 17.03 14.51
N VAL A 130 -25.47 16.74 13.25
CA VAL A 130 -25.02 15.41 12.80
C VAL A 130 -23.68 15.07 13.42
N GLU A 131 -22.72 15.99 13.36
CA GLU A 131 -21.38 15.81 13.94
C GLU A 131 -21.45 15.52 15.44
N LYS A 132 -22.26 16.28 16.19
CA LYS A 132 -22.45 16.09 17.63
C LYS A 132 -23.05 14.73 17.96
N SER A 133 -24.05 14.29 17.20
CA SER A 133 -24.68 12.97 17.40
C SER A 133 -23.70 11.83 17.10
N ILE A 134 -22.92 11.91 16.02
CA ILE A 134 -21.90 10.91 15.69
C ILE A 134 -20.82 10.87 16.78
N LYS A 135 -20.32 12.03 17.23
CA LYS A 135 -19.33 12.11 18.33
C LYS A 135 -19.85 11.51 19.63
N LYS A 136 -21.15 11.61 19.92
CA LYS A 136 -21.77 10.97 21.08
C LYS A 136 -21.73 9.45 20.96
N GLU A 137 -22.12 8.89 19.82
CA GLU A 137 -22.04 7.43 19.56
C GLU A 137 -20.59 6.93 19.65
N MET A 138 -19.63 7.69 19.13
CA MET A 138 -18.20 7.38 19.26
C MET A 138 -17.74 7.35 20.72
N ALA A 139 -18.13 8.34 21.52
CA ALA A 139 -17.76 8.41 22.93
C ALA A 139 -18.37 7.25 23.74
N GLN A 140 -19.63 6.91 23.46
CA GLN A 140 -20.31 5.76 24.07
C GLN A 140 -19.70 4.42 23.66
N TYR A 141 -19.27 4.29 22.40
CA TYR A 141 -18.54 3.11 21.95
C TYR A 141 -17.18 3.01 22.65
N ALA A 142 -16.42 4.11 22.71
CA ALA A 142 -15.12 4.16 23.37
C ALA A 142 -15.19 3.79 24.86
N SER A 143 -16.22 4.26 25.58
CA SER A 143 -16.39 3.93 27.00
C SER A 143 -16.70 2.45 27.26
N ASN A 144 -17.27 1.75 26.28
CA ASN A 144 -17.72 0.36 26.40
C ASN A 144 -16.86 -0.62 25.59
N ILE A 145 -15.74 -0.17 25.02
CA ILE A 145 -15.00 -0.91 23.98
C ILE A 145 -14.45 -2.26 24.44
N THR A 146 -14.22 -2.42 25.75
CA THR A 146 -13.76 -3.68 26.36
C THR A 146 -14.89 -4.68 26.61
N SER A 147 -16.16 -4.27 26.46
CA SER A 147 -17.30 -5.14 26.64
C SER A 147 -17.47 -6.09 25.45
N VAL A 148 -17.67 -7.37 25.74
CA VAL A 148 -17.89 -8.44 24.74
C VAL A 148 -19.13 -8.19 23.88
N LEU A 149 -20.12 -7.46 24.41
CA LEU A 149 -21.37 -7.12 23.72
C LEU A 149 -21.26 -5.82 22.91
N CYS A 150 -20.15 -5.08 23.04
CA CYS A 150 -19.98 -3.80 22.35
C CYS A 150 -19.71 -4.03 20.86
N GLN A 151 -20.63 -3.56 20.02
CA GLN A 151 -20.46 -3.54 18.58
C GLN A 151 -20.33 -2.10 18.11
N PHE A 152 -19.50 -1.90 17.08
CA PHE A 152 -19.37 -0.58 16.47
C PHE A 152 -20.76 -0.10 15.99
N PRO A 153 -21.20 1.11 16.36
CA PRO A 153 -22.57 1.57 16.14
C PRO A 153 -22.81 2.04 14.69
N SER A 154 -22.48 1.18 13.72
CA SER A 154 -22.56 1.49 12.28
C SER A 154 -23.98 1.85 11.85
N GLN A 155 -25.00 1.11 12.32
CA GLN A 155 -26.39 1.36 11.97
C GLN A 155 -26.92 2.65 12.62
N GLN A 156 -26.55 2.92 13.88
CA GLN A 156 -26.94 4.15 14.57
C GLN A 156 -26.37 5.37 13.84
N ILE A 157 -25.10 5.32 13.45
CA ILE A 157 -24.45 6.39 12.68
C ILE A 157 -25.10 6.54 11.30
N ALA A 158 -25.40 5.44 10.60
CA ALA A 158 -26.12 5.48 9.33
C ALA A 158 -27.50 6.15 9.48
N ASN A 159 -28.27 5.76 10.50
CA ASN A 159 -29.58 6.35 10.78
C ASN A 159 -29.51 7.85 11.08
N ILE A 160 -28.45 8.33 11.75
CA ILE A 160 -28.23 9.77 11.99
C ILE A 160 -28.06 10.51 10.65
N LEU A 161 -27.27 9.95 9.73
CA LEU A 161 -27.05 10.52 8.40
C LEU A 161 -28.33 10.51 7.57
N ASP A 162 -29.03 9.38 7.52
CA ASP A 162 -30.28 9.21 6.76
C ASP A 162 -31.40 10.12 7.28
N SER A 163 -31.52 10.24 8.61
CA SER A 163 -32.49 11.14 9.25
C SER A 163 -32.24 12.59 8.88
N HIS A 164 -30.97 13.03 8.85
CA HIS A 164 -30.66 14.39 8.42
C HIS A 164 -30.90 14.57 6.92
N ALA A 165 -30.48 13.62 6.09
CA ALA A 165 -30.71 13.65 4.65
C ALA A 165 -32.20 13.75 4.29
N ALA A 166 -33.08 13.11 5.06
CA ALA A 166 -34.53 13.18 4.89
C ALA A 166 -35.12 14.57 5.18
N THR A 167 -34.43 15.42 5.97
CA THR A 167 -34.86 16.81 6.23
C THR A 167 -34.49 17.79 5.11
N LEU A 168 -33.59 17.39 4.22
CA LEU A 168 -33.10 18.24 3.13
C LEU A 168 -34.06 18.19 1.94
N ASN A 169 -34.82 19.27 1.74
CA ASN A 169 -35.82 19.32 0.68
C ASN A 169 -35.21 19.55 -0.72
N ARG A 170 -34.13 20.34 -0.82
CA ARG A 170 -33.50 20.66 -2.10
C ARG A 170 -32.53 19.58 -2.56
N LYS A 171 -32.58 19.25 -3.86
CA LYS A 171 -31.69 18.26 -4.49
C LYS A 171 -30.21 18.64 -4.36
N SER A 172 -29.87 19.91 -4.61
CA SER A 172 -28.49 20.41 -4.51
C SER A 172 -27.91 20.29 -3.09
N GLU A 173 -28.71 20.60 -2.07
CA GLU A 173 -28.31 20.47 -0.66
C GLU A 173 -28.07 19.00 -0.29
N ARG A 174 -28.91 18.08 -0.78
CA ARG A 174 -28.71 16.64 -0.60
C ARG A 174 -27.43 16.12 -1.26
N GLU A 175 -27.13 16.57 -2.47
CA GLU A 175 -25.90 16.17 -3.18
C GLU A 175 -24.64 16.65 -2.44
N VAL A 176 -24.63 17.89 -1.97
CA VAL A 176 -23.52 18.43 -1.16
C VAL A 176 -23.36 17.65 0.14
N PHE A 177 -24.46 17.38 0.85
CA PHE A 177 -24.43 16.58 2.08
C PHE A 177 -23.89 15.17 1.84
N PHE A 178 -24.33 14.51 0.78
CA PHE A 178 -23.86 13.17 0.40
C PHE A 178 -22.37 13.17 0.10
N MET A 179 -21.87 14.13 -0.68
CA MET A 179 -20.43 14.26 -0.97
C MET A 179 -19.61 14.51 0.29
N ASN A 180 -20.10 15.33 1.22
CA ASN A 180 -19.39 15.65 2.47
C ASN A 180 -19.40 14.47 3.46
N THR A 181 -20.36 13.56 3.39
CA THR A 181 -20.53 12.44 4.33
C THR A 181 -20.17 11.07 3.73
N GLN A 182 -19.81 11.01 2.45
CA GLN A 182 -19.55 9.77 1.71
C GLN A 182 -18.53 8.86 2.41
N SER A 183 -17.44 9.42 2.92
CA SER A 183 -16.40 8.66 3.64
C SER A 183 -16.94 8.02 4.93
N ILE A 184 -17.84 8.70 5.64
CA ILE A 184 -18.52 8.15 6.83
C ILE A 184 -19.46 7.03 6.41
N VAL A 185 -20.26 7.24 5.36
CA VAL A 185 -21.19 6.22 4.82
C VAL A 185 -20.44 4.95 4.40
N GLN A 186 -19.31 5.10 3.70
CA GLN A 186 -18.46 3.97 3.30
C GLN A 186 -17.91 3.23 4.52
N LEU A 187 -17.48 3.94 5.57
CA LEU A 187 -17.00 3.30 6.79
C LEU A 187 -18.11 2.49 7.48
N VAL A 188 -19.30 3.07 7.69
CA VAL A 188 -20.39 2.35 8.36
C VAL A 188 -20.85 1.13 7.56
N GLN A 189 -20.85 1.23 6.22
CA GLN A 189 -21.13 0.09 5.34
C GLN A 189 -20.08 -1.01 5.47
N ARG A 190 -18.79 -0.66 5.54
CA ARG A 190 -17.69 -1.64 5.75
C ARG A 190 -17.85 -2.41 7.07
N TYR A 191 -18.33 -1.74 8.11
CA TYR A 191 -18.52 -2.31 9.46
C TYR A 191 -19.96 -2.73 9.77
N ARG A 192 -20.85 -2.83 8.78
CA ARG A 192 -22.27 -3.20 8.98
C ARG A 192 -22.47 -4.56 9.67
N SER A 193 -21.56 -5.50 9.41
CA SER A 193 -21.56 -6.86 9.98
C SER A 193 -20.56 -6.98 11.15
N GLY A 194 -20.22 -5.85 11.76
CA GLY A 194 -19.21 -5.73 12.79
C GLY A 194 -17.79 -6.00 12.29
N ILE A 195 -16.83 -5.90 13.21
CA ILE A 195 -15.40 -6.06 12.92
C ILE A 195 -15.06 -7.45 12.37
N ARG A 196 -15.72 -8.51 12.85
CA ARG A 196 -15.53 -9.87 12.33
C ARG A 196 -16.00 -10.01 10.89
N GLY A 197 -17.12 -9.36 10.54
CA GLY A 197 -17.61 -9.31 9.17
C GLY A 197 -16.64 -8.57 8.25
N HIS A 198 -16.12 -7.43 8.72
CA HIS A 198 -15.11 -6.67 7.99
C HIS A 198 -13.83 -7.48 7.75
N MET A 199 -13.31 -8.16 8.78
CA MET A 199 -12.15 -9.05 8.65
C MET A 199 -12.35 -10.13 7.58
N LYS A 200 -13.50 -10.79 7.56
CA LYS A 200 -13.82 -11.79 6.53
C LYS A 200 -13.84 -11.17 5.13
N ALA A 201 -14.45 -10.00 4.98
CA ALA A 201 -14.50 -9.29 3.70
C ALA A 201 -13.09 -8.96 3.18
N VAL A 202 -12.24 -8.37 4.03
CA VAL A 202 -10.86 -7.99 3.65
C VAL A 202 -10.04 -9.19 3.18
N VAL A 203 -10.06 -10.30 3.93
CA VAL A 203 -9.32 -11.51 3.54
C VAL A 203 -9.85 -12.10 2.24
N MET A 204 -11.18 -12.17 2.10
CA MET A 204 -11.81 -12.68 0.89
C MET A 204 -11.51 -11.81 -0.33
N ASP A 205 -11.46 -10.49 -0.17
CA ASP A 205 -11.17 -9.57 -1.26
C ASP A 205 -9.71 -9.67 -1.73
N LEU A 206 -8.75 -9.88 -0.82
CA LEU A 206 -7.36 -10.20 -1.19
C LEU A 206 -7.32 -11.47 -2.04
N LEU A 207 -7.93 -12.57 -1.59
CA LEU A 207 -7.94 -13.83 -2.33
C LEU A 207 -8.61 -13.70 -3.71
N ARG A 208 -9.72 -12.95 -3.77
CA ARG A 208 -10.42 -12.66 -5.04
C ARG A 208 -9.57 -11.82 -5.97
N GLN A 209 -8.76 -10.90 -5.47
CA GLN A 209 -7.89 -10.07 -6.29
C GLN A 209 -6.88 -10.93 -7.05
N TYR A 210 -6.23 -11.88 -6.38
CA TYR A 210 -5.37 -12.86 -7.04
C TYR A 210 -6.15 -13.71 -8.04
N LEU A 211 -7.29 -14.29 -7.62
CA LEU A 211 -8.10 -15.15 -8.49
C LEU A 211 -8.55 -14.44 -9.78
N ARG A 212 -8.95 -13.17 -9.70
CA ARG A 212 -9.38 -12.37 -10.86
C ARG A 212 -8.30 -12.25 -11.93
N VAL A 213 -7.03 -12.19 -11.52
CA VAL A 213 -5.91 -12.11 -12.44
C VAL A 213 -5.61 -13.50 -13.00
N GLU A 214 -5.34 -14.47 -12.13
CA GLU A 214 -4.89 -15.81 -12.53
C GLU A 214 -5.87 -16.57 -13.42
N THR A 215 -7.18 -16.40 -13.19
CA THR A 215 -8.21 -17.05 -14.02
C THR A 215 -8.18 -16.62 -15.48
N GLN A 216 -7.57 -15.48 -15.81
CA GLN A 216 -7.39 -15.04 -17.20
C GLN A 216 -6.19 -15.70 -17.88
N PHE A 217 -5.22 -16.21 -17.12
CA PHE A 217 -3.97 -16.79 -17.65
C PHE A 217 -3.93 -18.32 -17.60
N GLN A 218 -4.92 -18.95 -16.96
CA GLN A 218 -5.00 -20.41 -16.78
C GLN A 218 -6.02 -21.08 -17.70
N ASN A 219 -6.63 -20.34 -18.64
CA ASN A 219 -7.48 -20.89 -19.71
C ASN A 219 -6.69 -21.19 -20.97
#